data_AF-A0A7G2CA75-F1
#
_entry.id   AF-A0A7G2CA75-F1
#
_cell.length_a   1.000
_cell.length_b   1.000
_cell.length_c   1.000
_cell.angle_alpha   90.00
_cell.angle_beta   90.00
_cell.angle_gamma   90.00
#
_symmetry.space_group_name_H-M   'P 1'
#
loop_
_entity.id
_entity.type
_entity.pdbx_description
1 polymer ?
#
loop_
_entity_poly.entity_id
_entity_poly.type
_entity_poly.pdbx_seq_one_letter_code
_entity_poly.pdbx_strand_id
1 'polypeptide(L)' 'MNLGNPDEVKLALAPGTQCPRMVDTYNILTYPTALLFLDNTCVYRVTGARTNELSIKSLFMLRNGSRNIFSRV' A
#
# COMPACT_ATOMS: atom_id res chain seq x y z
N MET A 1 3.50 4.98 -11.72
CA MET A 1 3.03 3.90 -10.83
C MET A 1 1.52 3.84 -10.93
N ASN A 2 0.92 2.68 -11.21
CA ASN A 2 -0.53 2.53 -11.28
C ASN A 2 -0.98 1.59 -10.16
N LEU A 3 -1.56 2.14 -9.09
CA LEU A 3 -2.05 1.37 -7.95
C LEU A 3 -3.53 0.99 -8.09
N GLY A 4 -4.22 1.43 -9.14
CA GLY A 4 -5.66 1.26 -9.33
C GLY A 4 -6.41 2.59 -9.37
N ASN A 5 -7.73 2.54 -9.22
CA ASN A 5 -8.57 3.73 -9.21
C ASN A 5 -8.18 4.69 -8.06
N PRO A 6 -7.86 5.97 -8.33
CA PRO A 6 -7.54 6.97 -7.31
C PRO A 6 -8.66 7.20 -6.28
N ASP A 7 -9.92 6.89 -6.61
CA ASP A 7 -11.04 6.97 -5.67
C ASP A 7 -11.00 5.83 -4.65
N GLU A 8 -10.41 4.69 -5.02
CA GLU A 8 -10.31 3.48 -4.19
C GLU A 8 -8.99 3.40 -3.42
N VAL A 9 -7.90 3.92 -4.00
CA VAL A 9 -6.55 3.79 -3.45
C VAL A 9 -5.95 5.16 -3.17
N LYS A 10 -5.58 5.38 -1.92
CA LYS A 10 -4.83 6.57 -1.48
C LYS A 10 -3.41 6.17 -1.12
N LEU A 11 -2.45 7.02 -1.48
CA LEU A 11 -1.04 6.88 -1.11
C LEU A 11 -0.70 7.91 -0.04
N ALA A 12 -0.05 7.48 1.03
CA ALA A 12 0.43 8.36 2.09
C ALA A 12 1.91 8.09 2.35
N LEU A 13 2.68 9.17 2.54
CA LEU A 13 4.06 9.10 3.01
C LEU A 13 4.06 9.27 4.52
N ALA A 14 4.55 8.26 5.24
CA ALA A 14 4.66 8.28 6.69
C ALA A 14 6.14 8.25 7.10
N PRO A 15 6.72 9.37 7.59
CA PRO A 15 8.08 9.38 8.11
C PRO A 15 8.19 8.49 9.35
N GLY A 16 9.06 7.47 9.31
CA GLY A 16 9.16 6.50 10.41
C GLY A 16 9.44 7.14 11.78
N THR A 17 10.27 8.19 11.81
CA THR A 17 10.56 8.98 13.02
C THR A 17 9.36 9.71 13.60
N GLN A 18 8.34 9.99 12.79
CA GLN A 18 7.10 10.65 13.19
C GLN A 18 5.94 9.67 13.41
N CYS A 19 6.14 8.39 13.09
CA CYS A 19 5.13 7.35 13.20
C CYS A 19 5.63 6.11 13.98
N PRO A 20 6.23 6.26 15.18
CA PRO A 20 6.85 5.15 15.91
C PRO A 20 5.85 4.01 16.19
N ARG A 21 4.59 4.34 16.51
CA ARG A 21 3.54 3.32 16.70
C ARG A 21 3.34 2.44 15.47
N MET A 22 3.38 3.00 14.25
CA MET A 22 3.24 2.20 13.03
C MET A 22 4.48 1.33 12.78
N VAL A 23 5.67 1.87 13.07
CA VAL A 23 6.94 1.14 12.96
C VAL A 23 6.90 -0.10 13.84
N ASP A 24 6.49 0.05 15.10
CA ASP A 24 6.38 -1.05 16.05
C ASP A 24 5.25 -2.02 15.67
N THR A 25 4.04 -1.50 15.40
CA THR A 25 2.85 -2.32 15.09
C THR A 25 3.08 -3.24 13.87
N TYR A 26 3.76 -2.75 12.84
CA TYR A 26 4.01 -3.50 11.61
C TYR A 26 5.44 -4.06 11.51
N ASN A 27 6.21 -4.04 12.61
CA ASN A 27 7.58 -4.55 12.69
C ASN A 27 8.45 -4.05 11.53
N ILE A 28 8.49 -2.74 11.31
CA ILE A 28 9.28 -2.13 10.23
C ILE A 28 10.74 -2.01 10.69
N LEU A 29 11.58 -2.90 10.18
CA LEU A 29 13.01 -2.94 10.52
C LEU A 29 13.89 -2.20 9.51
N THR A 30 13.38 -1.99 8.29
CA THR A 30 14.16 -1.49 7.15
C THR A 30 13.37 -0.44 6.38
N TYR A 31 14.08 0.58 5.89
CA TYR A 31 13.50 1.67 5.11
C TYR A 31 14.09 1.68 3.68
N PRO A 32 13.29 2.06 2.67
CA PRO A 32 11.84 2.31 2.74
C PRO A 32 11.05 0.99 2.85
N THR A 33 9.89 1.01 3.52
CA THR A 33 8.92 -0.10 3.52
C THR A 33 7.56 0.44 3.12
N ALA A 34 6.89 -0.25 2.19
CA ALA A 34 5.52 0.06 1.80
C ALA A 34 4.56 -0.95 2.43
N LEU A 35 3.45 -0.43 2.96
CA LEU A 35 2.36 -1.20 3.53
C LEU A 35 1.11 -0.97 2.66
N LEU A 36 0.40 -2.05 2.36
CA LEU A 36 -0.87 -2.01 1.65
C LEU A 36 -1.98 -2.39 2.61
N PHE A 37 -2.97 -1.50 2.73
CA PHE A 37 -4.14 -1.69 3.56
C PHE A 37 -5.37 -1.88 2.69
N LEU A 38 -6.24 -2.81 3.07
CA LEU A 38 -7.57 -2.99 2.52
C LEU A 38 -8.53 -3.14 3.71
N ASP A 39 -9.58 -2.32 3.75
CA ASP A 39 -10.59 -2.33 4.81
C ASP A 39 -9.97 -2.34 6.22
N ASN A 40 -9.07 -1.37 6.45
CA ASN A 40 -8.26 -1.18 7.67
C ASN A 40 -7.35 -2.36 8.08
N THR A 41 -7.19 -3.36 7.22
CA THR A 41 -6.32 -4.51 7.46
C THR A 41 -5.07 -4.42 6.61
N CYS A 42 -3.88 -4.62 7.20
CA CYS A 42 -2.63 -4.69 6.46
C CYS A 42 -2.55 -6.03 5.71
N VAL A 43 -2.80 -6.02 4.41
CA VAL A 43 -2.85 -7.24 3.58
C VAL A 43 -1.52 -7.58 2.93
N TYR A 44 -0.63 -6.60 2.81
CA TYR A 44 0.66 -6.81 2.15
C TYR A 44 1.71 -5.81 2.62
N ARG A 45 2.95 -6.27 2.75
CA ARG A 45 4.11 -5.47 3.16
C ARG A 45 5.27 -5.79 2.23
N VAL A 46 5.95 -4.76 1.74
CA VAL A 46 7.13 -4.92 0.90
C VAL A 46 8.24 -4.00 1.35
N THR A 47 9.43 -4.58 1.53
CA THR A 47 10.64 -3.82 1.80
C THR A 47 11.25 -3.31 0.50
N GLY A 48 11.70 -2.06 0.52
CA GLY A 48 12.13 -1.31 -0.64
C GLY A 48 10.97 -0.61 -1.33
N ALA A 49 11.29 0.38 -2.16
CA ALA A 49 10.32 1.12 -2.97
C ALA A 49 9.81 0.28 -4.16
N ARG A 50 9.60 -1.04 -4.00
CA ARG A 50 9.27 -2.05 -5.04
C ARG A 50 7.94 -1.73 -5.75
N THR A 51 7.94 -0.69 -6.56
CA THR A 51 6.74 -0.02 -7.09
C THR A 51 5.90 -0.95 -7.95
N ASN A 52 6.55 -1.82 -8.72
CA ASN A 52 5.89 -2.75 -9.63
C ASN A 52 5.15 -3.85 -8.86
N GLU A 53 5.80 -4.41 -7.83
CA GLU A 53 5.20 -5.43 -6.99
C GLU A 53 4.01 -4.87 -6.20
N LEU A 54 4.16 -3.66 -5.64
CA LEU A 54 3.07 -2.95 -4.96
C LEU A 54 1.89 -2.67 -5.90
N SER A 55 2.17 -2.23 -7.14
CA SER A 55 1.15 -1.98 -8.17
C SER A 55 0.36 -3.24 -8.50
N ILE A 56 1.06 -4.35 -8.74
CA ILE A 56 0.44 -5.65 -9.01
C ILE A 56 -0.44 -6.09 -7.84
N LYS A 57 0.10 -6.03 -6.61
CA LYS A 57 -0.66 -6.43 -5.41
C LYS A 57 -1.90 -5.56 -5.20
N SER A 58 -1.79 -4.24 -5.36
CA SER A 58 -2.93 -3.33 -5.22
C SER A 58 -4.05 -3.65 -6.22
N LEU A 59 -3.70 -3.82 -7.50
CA LEU A 59 -4.69 -4.15 -8.54
C LEU A 59 -5.36 -5.51 -8.31
N PHE A 60 -4.61 -6.52 -7.84
CA PHE A 60 -5.19 -7.82 -7.47
C PHE A 60 -6.16 -7.70 -6.30
N MET A 61 -5.81 -6.92 -5.27
CA MET A 61 -6.68 -6.73 -4.11
C MET A 61 -7.99 -6.04 -4.49
N LEU A 62 -7.93 -4.97 -5.29
CA LEU A 62 -9.12 -4.30 -5.80
C LEU A 62 -10.00 -5.25 -6.65
N ARG A 63 -9.39 -5.98 -7.59
CA ARG A 63 -10.11 -6.91 -8.45
C ARG A 63 -10.81 -8.01 -7.65
N ASN A 64 -10.13 -8.58 -6.66
CA ASN A 64 -10.69 -9.63 -5.81
C ASN A 64 -11.83 -9.10 -4.92
N GLY A 65 -11.80 -7.81 -4.56
CA GLY A 65 -12.88 -7.13 -3.86
C GLY A 65 -14.00 -6.63 -4.77
N SER A 66 -14.03 -6.98 -6.06
CA SER A 66 -14.98 -6.44 -7.06
C SER A 66 -14.99 -4.91 -7.14
N ARG A 67 -13.86 -4.26 -6.81
CA ARG A 67 -13.69 -2.79 -6.85
C ARG A 67 -13.17 -2.34 -8.20
N ASN A 68 -13.38 -1.06 -8.50
CA ASN A 68 -12.92 -0.49 -9.76
C ASN A 68 -11.38 -0.40 -9.79
N ILE A 69 -10.76 -1.07 -10.75
CA ILE A 69 -9.30 -1.09 -10.95
C ILE A 69 -8.81 0.00 -11.89
N PHE A 70 -9.70 0.64 -12.65
CA PHE A 70 -9.31 1.58 -13.69
C PHE A 70 -9.06 2.96 -13.10
N SER A 71 -7.82 3.45 -13.23
CA SER A 71 -7.56 4.87 -13.06
C SER A 71 -8.16 5.59 -14.26
N ARG A 72 -9.27 6.31 -14.08
CA ARG A 72 -9.72 7.25 -15.10
C ARG A 72 -8.69 8.37 -15.16
N VAL A 73 -8.04 8.50 -16.31
CA VAL A 73 -7.16 9.64 -16.64
C VAL A 73 -8.03 10.82 -17.02
#